data_AF-A0A816HKV8-F1
#
_entry.id   AF-A0A816HKV8-F1
#
_cell.length_a   1.000
_cell.length_b   1.000
_cell.length_c   1.000
_cell.angle_alpha   90.00
_cell.angle_beta   90.00
_cell.angle_gamma   90.00
#
_symmetry.space_group_name_H-M   'P 1'
#
loop_
_entity.id
_entity.type
_entity.pdbx_description
1 polymer ?
#
loop_
_entity_poly.entity_id
_entity_poly.type
_entity_poly.pdbx_seq_one_letter_code
_entity_poly.pdbx_strand_id
1 'polypeptide(L)'
;MYIATDRLGLLSIDSAAACPKKTFLAARSIQNIENLCASEEMNIAATTIGSIAIDSSTACPRKVLLSIQNMTTVSNLCASEEMNITLRNVMNVSVTASWPCPKLAALKITQNSSIANACAQDSLEISGSNSTVNVSVSDCAAFATVIGSDGLTVNNLCSTNETRIQATNSTIHMTKSRCPLVANITATDSAIV
;
A
#
# COMPACT_ATOMS: atom_id res chain seq x y z
N MET A 1 11.94 -14.91 -10.81
CA MET A 1 11.90 -14.15 -12.07
C MET A 1 12.57 -12.81 -11.86
N TYR A 2 13.43 -12.39 -12.79
CA TYR A 2 14.08 -11.08 -12.76
C TYR A 2 13.91 -10.41 -14.11
N ILE A 3 13.31 -9.22 -14.14
CA ILE A 3 13.11 -8.42 -15.35
C ILE A 3 13.64 -7.03 -15.08
N ALA A 4 14.65 -6.62 -15.85
CA ALA A 4 15.15 -5.25 -15.87
C ALA A 4 15.13 -4.76 -17.32
N THR A 5 14.36 -3.72 -17.61
CA THR A 5 14.24 -3.16 -18.97
C THR A 5 13.96 -1.66 -18.92
N ASP A 6 14.32 -0.93 -19.96
CA ASP A 6 13.96 0.49 -20.06
C ASP A 6 12.47 0.67 -20.38
N ARG A 7 11.95 -0.16 -21.30
CA ARG A 7 10.56 -0.16 -21.73
C ARG A 7 9.99 -1.58 -21.78
N LEU A 8 8.78 -1.74 -21.26
CA LEU A 8 8.01 -2.97 -21.32
C LEU A 8 6.61 -2.64 -21.85
N GLY A 9 6.19 -3.29 -22.94
CA GLY A 9 4.84 -3.11 -23.49
C GLY A 9 3.81 -3.84 -22.61
N LEU A 10 3.53 -5.08 -22.96
CA LEU A 10 2.70 -5.98 -22.17
C LEU A 10 3.57 -7.08 -21.56
N LEU A 11 3.42 -7.31 -20.27
CA LEU A 11 3.91 -8.52 -19.60
C LEU A 11 2.73 -9.22 -18.96
N SER A 12 2.38 -10.40 -19.48
CA SER A 12 1.43 -11.31 -18.85
C SER A 12 2.20 -12.53 -18.39
N ILE A 13 2.05 -12.89 -17.12
CA ILE A 13 2.63 -14.11 -16.56
C ILE A 13 1.48 -15.08 -16.36
N ASP A 14 1.57 -16.25 -16.99
CA ASP A 14 0.56 -17.28 -16.80
C ASP A 14 0.64 -17.83 -15.36
N SER A 15 -0.32 -17.44 -14.54
CA SER A 15 -0.40 -17.81 -13.13
C SER A 15 -0.99 -19.21 -12.89
N ALA A 16 -1.37 -19.93 -13.96
CA ALA A 16 -1.70 -21.35 -13.87
C ALA A 16 -0.46 -22.20 -13.51
N ALA A 17 0.76 -21.68 -13.74
CA ALA A 17 2.00 -22.24 -13.26
C ALA A 17 2.35 -21.69 -11.86
N ALA A 18 2.89 -22.54 -10.98
CA ALA A 18 3.28 -22.16 -9.62
C ALA A 18 4.12 -20.87 -9.62
N CYS A 19 3.67 -19.88 -8.83
CA CYS A 19 4.33 -18.59 -8.73
C CYS A 19 5.81 -18.75 -8.35
N PRO A 20 6.72 -17.99 -8.99
CA PRO A 20 8.13 -18.04 -8.63
C PRO A 20 8.30 -17.63 -7.17
N LYS A 21 9.31 -18.18 -6.49
CA LYS A 21 9.64 -17.75 -5.12
C LYS A 21 9.84 -16.25 -5.02
N LYS A 22 10.59 -15.69 -5.97
CA LYS A 22 10.88 -14.25 -6.02
C LYS A 22 10.57 -13.66 -7.38
N THR A 23 10.01 -12.46 -7.38
CA THR A 23 9.75 -11.66 -8.58
C THR A 23 10.34 -10.28 -8.40
N PHE A 24 11.30 -9.94 -9.26
CA PHE A 24 11.93 -8.64 -9.32
C PHE A 24 11.63 -8.00 -10.67
N LEU A 25 11.10 -6.79 -10.63
CA LEU A 25 10.77 -6.00 -11.80
C LEU A 25 11.30 -4.58 -11.62
N ALA A 26 12.20 -4.17 -12.51
CA ALA A 26 12.70 -2.81 -12.59
C ALA A 26 12.50 -2.28 -14.01
N ALA A 27 11.71 -1.21 -14.19
CA ALA A 27 11.58 -0.58 -15.49
C ALA A 27 11.28 0.91 -15.43
N ARG A 28 11.77 1.69 -16.40
CA ARG A 28 11.39 3.12 -16.46
C ARG A 28 9.95 3.29 -16.92
N SER A 29 9.55 2.58 -17.97
CA SER A 29 8.21 2.69 -18.53
C SER A 29 7.59 1.32 -18.79
N ILE A 30 6.38 1.11 -18.28
CA ILE A 30 5.59 -0.10 -18.50
C ILE A 30 4.19 0.31 -18.96
N GLN A 31 3.63 -0.32 -20.01
CA GLN A 31 2.22 -0.07 -20.31
C GLN A 31 1.34 -0.88 -19.36
N ASN A 32 1.32 -2.21 -19.48
CA ASN A 32 0.46 -3.06 -18.65
C ASN A 32 1.20 -4.31 -18.18
N ILE A 33 0.94 -4.68 -16.92
CA ILE A 33 1.33 -5.97 -16.36
C ILE A 33 0.09 -6.67 -15.85
N GLU A 34 -0.06 -7.92 -16.24
CA GLU A 34 -1.15 -8.77 -15.80
C GLU A 34 -0.60 -10.03 -15.12
N ASN A 35 -1.32 -10.47 -14.09
CA ASN A 35 -1.08 -11.71 -13.37
C ASN A 35 0.33 -11.84 -12.77
N LEU A 36 0.89 -10.73 -12.31
CA LEU A 36 2.17 -10.76 -11.62
C LEU A 36 2.03 -11.48 -10.28
N CYS A 37 2.89 -12.45 -9.99
CA CYS A 37 2.84 -13.17 -8.72
C CYS A 37 4.23 -13.56 -8.18
N ALA A 38 4.27 -13.87 -6.87
CA ALA A 38 5.43 -14.44 -6.19
C ALA A 38 4.96 -15.17 -4.92
N SER A 39 5.67 -16.21 -4.49
CA SER A 39 5.31 -16.93 -3.26
C SER A 39 6.08 -16.45 -2.01
N GLU A 40 7.26 -15.85 -2.17
CA GLU A 40 8.08 -15.35 -1.05
C GLU A 40 8.25 -13.82 -1.14
N GLU A 41 8.80 -13.31 -2.24
CA GLU A 41 9.21 -11.90 -2.34
C GLU A 41 8.82 -11.29 -3.69
N MET A 42 8.15 -10.14 -3.65
CA MET A 42 7.86 -9.32 -4.83
C MET A 42 8.47 -7.93 -4.67
N ASN A 43 9.29 -7.52 -5.61
CA ASN A 43 9.92 -6.20 -5.63
C ASN A 43 9.71 -5.56 -7.01
N ILE A 44 8.99 -4.44 -7.01
CA ILE A 44 8.64 -3.71 -8.22
C ILE A 44 9.10 -2.27 -8.06
N ALA A 45 9.97 -1.82 -8.97
CA ALA A 45 10.43 -0.45 -9.06
C ALA A 45 10.16 0.11 -10.46
N ALA A 46 9.39 1.18 -10.55
CA ALA A 46 9.15 1.83 -11.84
C ALA A 46 8.88 3.33 -11.79
N THR A 47 9.12 4.00 -12.92
CA THR A 47 8.96 5.46 -13.04
C THR A 47 7.69 5.90 -13.76
N THR A 48 7.15 5.09 -14.66
CA THR A 48 5.90 5.36 -15.36
C THR A 48 5.24 4.03 -15.68
N ILE A 49 4.03 3.79 -15.16
CA ILE A 49 3.28 2.59 -15.50
C ILE A 49 1.84 2.92 -15.89
N GLY A 50 1.31 2.26 -16.92
CA GLY A 50 -0.14 2.20 -17.13
C GLY A 50 -0.79 1.44 -15.97
N SER A 51 -0.82 0.11 -16.01
CA SER A 51 -1.41 -0.69 -14.93
C SER A 51 -0.54 -1.88 -14.48
N ILE A 52 -0.69 -2.28 -13.21
CA ILE A 52 -0.23 -3.57 -12.68
C ILE A 52 -1.43 -4.28 -12.06
N ALA A 53 -1.69 -5.50 -12.51
CA ALA A 53 -2.54 -6.46 -11.83
C ALA A 53 -1.69 -7.59 -11.24
N ILE A 54 -1.77 -7.74 -9.91
CA ILE A 54 -1.15 -8.84 -9.19
C ILE A 54 -2.16 -9.98 -9.10
N ASP A 55 -1.76 -11.17 -9.53
CA ASP A 55 -2.59 -12.35 -9.25
C ASP A 55 -2.36 -12.79 -7.81
N SER A 56 -3.23 -12.32 -6.93
CA SER A 56 -3.30 -12.80 -5.56
C SER A 56 -4.19 -14.02 -5.41
N SER A 57 -4.94 -14.48 -6.42
CA SER A 57 -5.85 -15.62 -6.26
C SER A 57 -5.12 -16.95 -6.00
N THR A 58 -3.89 -17.07 -6.49
CA THR A 58 -3.09 -18.29 -6.43
C THR A 58 -2.01 -18.27 -5.35
N ALA A 59 -1.38 -17.12 -5.11
CA ALA A 59 -0.37 -16.95 -4.08
C ALA A 59 -0.31 -15.50 -3.60
N CYS A 60 -0.10 -15.33 -2.29
CA CYS A 60 0.23 -14.04 -1.71
C CYS A 60 1.69 -14.02 -1.26
N PRO A 61 2.54 -13.08 -1.74
CA PRO A 61 3.93 -13.01 -1.32
C PRO A 61 4.05 -12.81 0.19
N ARG A 62 5.10 -13.34 0.81
CA ARG A 62 5.41 -12.98 2.21
C ARG A 62 5.79 -11.52 2.32
N LYS A 63 6.60 -11.03 1.37
CA LYS A 63 7.10 -9.66 1.34
C LYS A 63 6.80 -8.98 0.02
N VAL A 64 6.34 -7.73 0.09
CA VAL A 64 6.14 -6.86 -1.06
C VAL A 64 6.86 -5.55 -0.84
N LEU A 65 7.71 -5.19 -1.82
CA LEU A 65 8.31 -3.88 -1.96
C LEU A 65 7.83 -3.25 -3.26
N LEU A 66 7.11 -2.14 -3.17
CA LEU A 66 6.53 -1.45 -4.32
C LEU A 66 7.01 -0.01 -4.32
N SER A 67 7.76 0.40 -5.33
CA SER A 67 8.24 1.78 -5.48
C SER A 67 7.89 2.30 -6.87
N ILE A 68 6.81 3.07 -6.97
CA ILE A 68 6.28 3.52 -8.25
C ILE A 68 6.10 5.03 -8.30
N GLN A 69 6.45 5.60 -9.45
CA GLN A 69 6.16 6.99 -9.82
C GLN A 69 5.25 7.03 -11.05
N ASN A 70 4.44 8.10 -11.17
CA ASN A 70 3.62 8.42 -12.34
C ASN A 70 2.86 7.22 -12.91
N MET A 71 1.87 6.72 -12.15
CA MET A 71 1.14 5.51 -12.53
C MET A 71 -0.39 5.67 -12.48
N THR A 72 -1.06 4.87 -13.31
CA THR A 72 -2.53 4.80 -13.38
C THR A 72 -3.09 3.94 -12.24
N THR A 73 -2.80 2.64 -12.22
CA THR A 73 -3.45 1.72 -11.27
C THR A 73 -2.59 0.53 -10.86
N VAL A 74 -2.54 0.22 -9.55
CA VAL A 74 -2.09 -1.09 -9.03
C VAL A 74 -3.30 -1.79 -8.45
N SER A 75 -3.51 -3.06 -8.80
CA SER A 75 -4.65 -3.83 -8.32
C SER A 75 -4.24 -5.13 -7.65
N ASN A 76 -5.04 -5.53 -6.66
CA ASN A 76 -4.97 -6.81 -5.97
C ASN A 76 -3.64 -7.06 -5.23
N LEU A 77 -3.01 -5.98 -4.73
CA LEU A 77 -1.81 -6.08 -3.92
C LEU A 77 -2.10 -6.86 -2.64
N CYS A 78 -1.18 -7.73 -2.23
CA CYS A 78 -1.32 -8.48 -0.99
C CYS A 78 0.07 -8.81 -0.44
N ALA A 79 0.19 -9.00 0.87
CA ALA A 79 1.38 -9.58 1.50
C ALA A 79 0.99 -10.30 2.78
N SER A 80 1.66 -11.40 3.12
CA SER A 80 1.36 -12.14 4.36
C SER A 80 2.20 -11.72 5.56
N GLU A 81 3.35 -11.07 5.36
CA GLU A 81 4.22 -10.60 6.45
C GLU A 81 4.50 -9.11 6.37
N GLU A 82 5.05 -8.62 5.26
CA GLU A 82 5.56 -7.26 5.16
C GLU A 82 5.17 -6.60 3.83
N MET A 83 4.62 -5.39 3.91
CA MET A 83 4.23 -4.60 2.75
C MET A 83 4.82 -3.19 2.86
N ASN A 84 5.77 -2.88 1.99
CA ASN A 84 6.40 -1.56 1.92
C ASN A 84 6.08 -0.90 0.58
N ILE A 85 5.30 0.16 0.61
CA ILE A 85 4.84 0.86 -0.58
C ILE A 85 5.36 2.29 -0.57
N THR A 86 5.98 2.71 -1.66
CA THR A 86 6.34 4.09 -1.96
C THR A 86 5.68 4.53 -3.26
N LEU A 87 4.76 5.51 -3.18
CA LEU A 87 4.03 6.04 -4.32
C LEU A 87 4.28 7.54 -4.50
N ARG A 88 4.38 7.95 -5.76
CA ARG A 88 4.40 9.35 -6.16
C ARG A 88 3.57 9.53 -7.42
N ASN A 89 2.50 10.32 -7.36
CA ASN A 89 1.63 10.54 -8.53
C ASN A 89 1.05 9.23 -9.10
N VAL A 90 0.44 8.44 -8.21
CA VAL A 90 -0.18 7.14 -8.55
C VAL A 90 -1.67 7.18 -8.27
N MET A 91 -2.51 7.20 -9.31
CA MET A 91 -3.93 7.53 -9.12
C MET A 91 -4.64 6.58 -8.17
N ASN A 92 -4.48 5.26 -8.32
CA ASN A 92 -5.12 4.28 -7.44
C ASN A 92 -4.27 3.04 -7.17
N VAL A 93 -4.22 2.59 -5.93
CA VAL A 93 -3.70 1.29 -5.51
C VAL A 93 -4.76 0.58 -4.69
N SER A 94 -5.11 -0.65 -5.04
CA SER A 94 -5.98 -1.49 -4.23
C SER A 94 -5.22 -2.64 -3.59
N VAL A 95 -5.37 -2.77 -2.28
CA VAL A 95 -4.99 -3.95 -1.51
C VAL A 95 -6.18 -4.91 -1.51
N THR A 96 -5.94 -6.19 -1.81
CA THR A 96 -7.00 -7.19 -1.83
C THR A 96 -7.49 -7.53 -0.43
N ALA A 97 -8.80 -7.71 -0.28
CA ALA A 97 -9.43 -8.18 0.95
C ALA A 97 -9.49 -9.72 1.04
N SER A 98 -9.07 -10.44 -0.01
CA SER A 98 -9.16 -11.91 -0.05
C SER A 98 -8.10 -12.62 0.78
N TRP A 99 -7.07 -11.90 1.23
CA TRP A 99 -5.99 -12.42 2.07
C TRP A 99 -5.98 -11.74 3.42
N PRO A 100 -5.51 -12.42 4.48
CA PRO A 100 -5.21 -11.77 5.73
C PRO A 100 -4.28 -10.59 5.51
N CYS A 101 -4.49 -9.52 6.28
CA CYS A 101 -3.60 -8.38 6.27
C CYS A 101 -2.17 -8.77 6.64
N PRO A 102 -1.16 -8.10 6.09
CA PRO A 102 0.23 -8.33 6.48
C PRO A 102 0.42 -8.02 7.96
N LYS A 103 1.46 -8.58 8.57
CA LYS A 103 1.84 -8.19 9.94
C LYS A 103 2.24 -6.73 9.98
N LEU A 104 3.06 -6.30 9.03
CA LEU A 104 3.63 -4.97 8.94
C LEU A 104 3.28 -4.34 7.59
N ALA A 105 2.77 -3.11 7.61
CA ALA A 105 2.58 -2.31 6.40
C ALA A 105 3.15 -0.90 6.61
N ALA A 106 4.09 -0.49 5.75
CA ALA A 106 4.60 0.87 5.70
C ALA A 106 4.26 1.51 4.35
N LEU A 107 3.48 2.58 4.40
CA LEU A 107 2.94 3.29 3.25
C LEU A 107 3.55 4.69 3.20
N LYS A 108 4.30 4.99 2.15
CA LYS A 108 4.86 6.31 1.87
C LYS A 108 4.26 6.85 0.58
N ILE A 109 3.34 7.80 0.69
CA ILE A 109 2.52 8.25 -0.45
C ILE A 109 2.62 9.76 -0.63
N THR A 110 2.86 10.20 -1.85
CA THR A 110 3.01 11.62 -2.14
C THR A 110 2.34 11.98 -3.46
N GLN A 111 2.00 13.26 -3.61
CA GLN A 111 1.57 13.87 -4.86
C GLN A 111 0.39 13.15 -5.52
N ASN A 112 -0.85 13.39 -5.08
CA ASN A 112 -2.07 12.86 -5.69
C ASN A 112 -2.12 11.32 -5.78
N SER A 113 -1.71 10.63 -4.71
CA SER A 113 -1.80 9.16 -4.66
C SER A 113 -3.00 8.69 -3.84
N SER A 114 -3.59 7.55 -4.20
CA SER A 114 -4.69 6.95 -3.44
C SER A 114 -4.44 5.47 -3.15
N ILE A 115 -4.64 5.05 -1.90
CA ILE A 115 -4.64 3.64 -1.49
C ILE A 115 -6.02 3.25 -0.96
N ALA A 116 -6.58 2.16 -1.48
CA ALA A 116 -7.80 1.53 -1.00
C ALA A 116 -7.48 0.26 -0.20
N ASN A 117 -8.20 0.10 0.91
CA ASN A 117 -8.15 -1.08 1.81
C ASN A 117 -6.77 -1.34 2.43
N ALA A 118 -6.03 -0.30 2.80
CA ALA A 118 -4.80 -0.46 3.55
C ALA A 118 -5.08 -1.18 4.88
N CYS A 119 -4.25 -2.15 5.25
CA CYS A 119 -4.42 -2.85 6.52
C CYS A 119 -3.11 -3.49 7.00
N ALA A 120 -3.05 -3.78 8.30
CA ALA A 120 -1.99 -4.57 8.93
C ALA A 120 -2.52 -5.21 10.21
N GLN A 121 -1.88 -6.30 10.66
CA GLN A 121 -2.22 -6.96 11.93
C GLN A 121 -1.46 -6.35 13.11
N ASP A 122 -0.16 -6.15 12.97
CA ASP A 122 0.70 -5.67 14.06
C ASP A 122 0.94 -4.16 13.95
N SER A 123 1.47 -3.69 12.83
CA SER A 123 1.82 -2.27 12.65
C SER A 123 1.42 -1.74 11.28
N LEU A 124 0.65 -0.65 11.28
CA LEU A 124 0.32 0.15 10.11
C LEU A 124 0.99 1.52 10.22
N GLU A 125 1.93 1.81 9.33
CA GLU A 125 2.59 3.11 9.22
C GLU A 125 2.17 3.80 7.93
N ILE A 126 1.64 5.01 8.05
CA ILE A 126 1.23 5.84 6.92
C ILE A 126 2.01 7.15 7.00
N SER A 127 2.75 7.47 5.96
CA SER A 127 3.41 8.75 5.79
C SER A 127 3.09 9.34 4.44
N GLY A 128 2.78 10.64 4.37
CA GLY A 128 2.49 11.21 3.08
C GLY A 128 1.97 12.63 3.04
N SER A 129 1.72 13.08 1.81
CA SER A 129 1.16 14.40 1.52
C SER A 129 0.30 14.43 0.26
N ASN A 130 -0.69 15.31 0.27
CA ASN A 130 -1.65 15.54 -0.82
C ASN A 130 -2.14 14.21 -1.45
N SER A 131 -2.61 13.28 -0.61
CA SER A 131 -2.89 11.89 -0.97
C SER A 131 -4.01 11.34 -0.07
N THR A 132 -4.64 10.24 -0.47
CA THR A 132 -5.72 9.60 0.31
C THR A 132 -5.36 8.16 0.66
N VAL A 133 -5.61 7.74 1.90
CA VAL A 133 -5.56 6.33 2.33
C VAL A 133 -6.88 5.95 2.94
N ASN A 134 -7.49 4.89 2.43
CA ASN A 134 -8.65 4.26 3.08
C ASN A 134 -8.17 3.00 3.78
N VAL A 135 -8.21 3.00 5.10
CA VAL A 135 -7.85 1.85 5.94
C VAL A 135 -9.03 0.88 6.00
N SER A 136 -8.74 -0.42 5.95
CA SER A 136 -9.76 -1.45 6.15
C SER A 136 -10.16 -1.55 7.62
N VAL A 137 -11.45 -1.43 7.91
CA VAL A 137 -11.99 -1.51 9.29
C VAL A 137 -12.14 -2.94 9.78
N SER A 138 -12.05 -3.94 8.91
CA SER A 138 -12.14 -5.35 9.29
C SER A 138 -10.96 -5.76 10.16
N ASP A 139 -9.77 -5.24 9.85
CA ASP A 139 -8.47 -5.69 10.36
C ASP A 139 -7.66 -4.49 10.85
N CYS A 140 -7.97 -4.06 12.07
CA CYS A 140 -7.26 -2.95 12.71
C CYS A 140 -5.92 -3.43 13.24
N ALA A 141 -4.86 -2.68 12.94
CA ALA A 141 -3.53 -2.97 13.42
C ALA A 141 -3.45 -2.85 14.95
N ALA A 142 -2.54 -3.58 15.59
CA ALA A 142 -2.23 -3.34 17.00
C ALA A 142 -1.71 -1.92 17.21
N PHE A 143 -0.84 -1.46 16.31
CA PHE A 143 -0.23 -0.14 16.33
C PHE A 143 -0.49 0.59 15.02
N ALA A 144 -0.90 1.85 15.09
CA ALA A 144 -1.05 2.69 13.91
C ALA A 144 -0.26 3.99 14.07
N THR A 145 0.56 4.33 13.09
CA THR A 145 1.30 5.60 13.05
C THR A 145 0.94 6.35 11.78
N VAL A 146 0.58 7.63 11.91
CA VAL A 146 0.34 8.53 10.79
C VAL A 146 1.26 9.74 10.87
N ILE A 147 2.03 9.99 9.81
CA ILE A 147 2.87 11.17 9.62
C ILE A 147 2.38 11.91 8.36
N GLY A 148 1.50 12.88 8.54
CA GLY A 148 0.85 13.60 7.45
C GLY A 148 1.33 15.03 7.28
N SER A 149 1.46 15.47 6.03
CA SER A 149 1.58 16.89 5.70
C SER A 149 0.68 17.27 4.52
N ASP A 150 0.35 18.55 4.38
CA ASP A 150 -0.12 19.18 3.14
C ASP A 150 -1.20 18.40 2.38
N GLY A 151 -2.33 18.15 3.02
CA GLY A 151 -3.50 17.53 2.40
C GLY A 151 -3.49 16.00 2.40
N LEU A 152 -2.71 15.34 3.27
CA LEU A 152 -2.92 13.91 3.51
C LEU A 152 -4.31 13.69 4.11
N THR A 153 -5.09 12.78 3.51
CA THR A 153 -6.36 12.30 4.06
C THR A 153 -6.23 10.83 4.42
N VAL A 154 -6.50 10.46 5.67
CA VAL A 154 -6.58 9.06 6.10
C VAL A 154 -7.99 8.79 6.61
N ASN A 155 -8.70 7.90 5.92
CA ASN A 155 -10.04 7.49 6.28
C ASN A 155 -10.00 6.16 7.04
N ASN A 156 -10.93 6.02 7.99
CA ASN A 156 -11.19 4.80 8.73
C ASN A 156 -9.98 4.29 9.52
N LEU A 157 -9.12 5.19 10.01
CA LEU A 157 -7.99 4.81 10.84
C LEU A 157 -8.50 4.08 12.09
N CYS A 158 -7.92 2.94 12.39
CA CYS A 158 -8.20 2.19 13.61
C CYS A 158 -6.96 1.46 14.11
N SER A 159 -6.92 1.23 15.43
CA SER A 159 -5.93 0.35 16.04
C SER A 159 -6.49 -0.22 17.35
N THR A 160 -5.91 -1.34 17.81
CA THR A 160 -6.37 -2.01 19.04
C THR A 160 -5.57 -1.62 20.28
N ASN A 161 -4.30 -1.21 20.13
CA ASN A 161 -3.47 -0.81 21.27
C ASN A 161 -3.15 0.69 21.24
N GLU A 162 -2.37 1.15 20.28
CA GLU A 162 -1.87 2.52 20.25
C GLU A 162 -1.97 3.15 18.87
N THR A 163 -2.38 4.43 18.85
CA THR A 163 -2.31 5.28 17.66
C THR A 163 -1.40 6.49 17.92
N ARG A 164 -0.49 6.76 16.99
CA ARG A 164 0.33 7.97 16.95
C ARG A 164 0.02 8.78 15.71
N ILE A 165 -0.30 10.06 15.86
CA ILE A 165 -0.58 10.96 14.75
C ILE A 165 0.31 12.19 14.88
N GLN A 166 1.10 12.46 13.84
CA GLN A 166 1.81 13.71 13.64
C GLN A 166 1.36 14.29 12.30
N ALA A 167 0.48 15.28 12.33
CA ALA A 167 -0.20 15.78 11.14
C ALA A 167 -0.14 17.31 11.04
N THR A 168 0.21 17.82 9.86
CA THR A 168 0.09 19.24 9.52
C THR A 168 -0.80 19.39 8.30
N ASN A 169 -1.80 20.28 8.34
CA ASN A 169 -2.74 20.51 7.23
C ASN A 169 -3.32 19.21 6.64
N SER A 170 -3.73 18.26 7.49
CA SER A 170 -4.18 16.92 7.08
C SER A 170 -5.55 16.59 7.68
N THR A 171 -6.23 15.59 7.12
CA THR A 171 -7.54 15.13 7.59
C THR A 171 -7.47 13.65 7.97
N ILE A 172 -7.69 13.34 9.24
CA ILE A 172 -7.65 11.97 9.76
C ILE A 172 -9.01 11.61 10.36
N HIS A 173 -9.69 10.64 9.77
CA HIS A 173 -10.96 10.12 10.28
C HIS A 173 -10.71 8.81 11.04
N MET A 174 -10.94 8.82 12.34
CA MET A 174 -10.82 7.66 13.21
C MET A 174 -12.15 6.93 13.35
N THR A 175 -12.12 5.60 13.35
CA THR A 175 -13.35 4.80 13.53
C THR A 175 -13.66 4.56 15.00
N LYS A 176 -14.78 5.15 15.46
CA LYS A 176 -15.25 5.17 16.85
C LYS A 176 -15.45 3.79 17.50
N SER A 177 -15.71 2.75 16.72
CA SER A 177 -15.97 1.41 17.24
C SER A 177 -14.71 0.65 17.64
N ARG A 178 -13.51 1.15 17.31
CA ARG A 178 -12.22 0.48 17.52
C ARG A 178 -11.14 1.50 17.86
N CYS A 179 -11.41 2.30 18.89
CA CYS A 179 -10.45 3.28 19.41
C CYS A 179 -9.30 2.57 20.13
N PRO A 180 -8.06 3.06 19.98
CA PRO A 180 -6.92 2.57 20.73
C PRO A 180 -7.10 2.77 22.23
N LEU A 181 -6.37 1.97 23.01
CA LEU A 181 -6.18 2.20 24.45
C LEU A 181 -5.41 3.51 24.70
N VAL A 182 -4.48 3.87 23.80
CA VAL A 182 -3.64 5.06 23.91
C VAL A 182 -3.59 5.81 22.57
N ALA A 183 -3.82 7.12 22.60
CA ALA A 183 -3.65 7.99 21.44
C ALA A 183 -2.66 9.12 21.76
N ASN A 184 -1.59 9.25 20.97
CA ASN A 184 -0.66 10.37 21.01
C ASN A 184 -0.83 11.19 19.72
N ILE A 185 -1.40 12.39 19.85
CA ILE A 185 -1.83 13.20 18.73
C ILE A 185 -1.15 14.56 18.79
N THR A 186 -0.37 14.88 17.76
CA THR A 186 0.18 16.20 17.48
C THR A 186 -0.36 16.66 16.13
N ALA A 187 -1.19 17.70 16.13
CA ALA A 187 -1.91 18.16 14.96
C ALA A 187 -1.85 19.69 14.84
N THR A 188 -1.39 20.19 13.70
CA THR A 188 -1.38 21.61 13.37
C THR A 188 -2.23 21.83 12.12
N ASP A 189 -3.18 22.76 12.17
CA ASP A 189 -4.11 23.06 11.06
C ASP A 189 -4.78 21.81 10.45
N SER A 190 -4.98 20.77 11.26
CA SER A 190 -5.46 19.47 10.82
C SER A 190 -6.80 19.13 11.46
N ALA A 191 -7.66 18.45 10.71
CA ALA A 191 -8.91 17.91 11.22
C ALA A 191 -8.71 16.45 11.65
N ILE A 192 -8.98 16.16 12.92
CA ILE A 192 -9.03 14.80 13.44
C ILE A 192 -10.47 14.58 13.91
N VAL A 193 -11.18 13.69 13.23
CA VAL A 193 -12.63 13.46 13.40
C VAL A 193 -12.90 12.02 13.81
#